data_AF-A0A2J7PQH6-F1
#
_entry.id   AF-A0A2J7PQH6-F1
#
_cell.length_a   1.000
_cell.length_b   1.000
_cell.length_c   1.000
_cell.angle_alpha   90.00
_cell.angle_beta   90.00
_cell.angle_gamma   90.00
#
_symmetry.space_group_name_H-M   'P 1'
#
loop_
_entity.id
_entity.type
_entity.pdbx_description
1 polymer ?
#
loop_
_entity_poly.entity_id
_entity_poly.type
_entity_poly.pdbx_seq_one_letter_code
_entity_poly.pdbx_strand_id
1 'polypeptide(L)'
;MDDQTALALALQLIALCCIAAALLLYLLCRIRNRYTAGTGRGRDDPEVNLNIGTGRAVLITSCDTAFGLQCALHLSNLGFRVFAGLKDDTENGSVAARILRAKLKEREMLNGDTATETTAASGVTVGTLITLPLDVTREDLLHEAVVLIRQHLPAGEDGK
;
A
#
# COMPACT_ATOMS: atom_id res chain seq x y z
N MET A 1 39.53 -25.53 33.36
CA MET A 1 38.48 -24.49 33.43
C MET A 1 37.34 -25.10 34.19
N ASP A 2 36.87 -24.47 35.26
CA ASP A 2 35.82 -25.05 36.09
C ASP A 2 34.51 -25.14 35.31
N ASP A 3 33.82 -26.28 35.37
CA ASP A 3 32.61 -26.54 34.58
C ASP A 3 31.53 -25.47 34.77
N GLN A 4 31.49 -24.86 35.97
CA GLN A 4 30.61 -23.73 36.28
C GLN A 4 30.95 -22.47 35.48
N THR A 5 32.23 -22.19 35.25
CA THR A 5 32.66 -21.05 34.42
C THR A 5 32.37 -21.29 32.94
N ALA A 6 32.49 -22.53 32.47
CA ALA A 6 32.15 -22.90 31.11
C ALA A 6 30.63 -22.74 30.83
N LEU A 7 29.78 -23.17 31.77
CA LEU A 7 28.33 -22.98 31.66
C LEU A 7 27.91 -21.51 31.68
N ALA A 8 28.54 -20.69 32.54
CA ALA A 8 28.26 -19.26 32.61
C ALA A 8 28.61 -18.55 31.29
N LEU A 9 29.75 -18.87 30.69
CA LEU A 9 30.17 -18.32 29.40
C LEU A 9 29.25 -18.76 28.26
N ALA A 10 28.82 -20.02 28.24
CA ALA A 10 27.90 -20.52 27.22
C ALA A 10 26.55 -19.78 27.27
N LEU A 11 26.00 -19.56 28.47
CA LEU A 11 24.73 -18.83 28.63
C LEU A 11 24.83 -17.37 28.18
N GLN A 12 25.95 -16.71 28.50
CA GLN A 12 26.21 -15.33 28.08
C GLN A 12 26.33 -15.21 26.56
N LEU A 13 26.99 -16.17 25.91
CA LEU A 13 27.18 -16.18 24.46
C LEU A 13 25.85 -16.41 23.73
N ILE A 14 24.99 -17.30 24.24
CA ILE A 14 23.62 -17.50 23.73
C ILE A 14 22.80 -16.22 23.86
N ALA A 15 22.83 -15.57 25.04
CA ALA A 15 22.11 -14.33 25.26
C ALA A 15 22.56 -13.22 24.29
N LEU A 16 23.87 -13.09 24.06
CA LEU A 16 24.44 -12.15 23.10
C LEU A 16 23.98 -12.45 21.66
N CYS A 17 24.01 -13.72 21.24
CA CYS A 17 23.54 -14.15 19.92
C CYS A 17 22.04 -13.86 19.72
N CYS A 18 21.20 -14.09 20.73
CA CYS A 18 19.77 -13.79 20.66
C CYS A 18 19.50 -12.29 20.49
N ILE A 19 20.22 -11.43 21.23
CA ILE A 19 20.10 -9.98 21.08
C ILE A 19 20.55 -9.54 19.70
N ALA A 20 21.68 -10.06 19.22
CA ALA A 20 22.19 -9.74 17.88
C ALA A 20 21.20 -10.19 16.79
N ALA A 21 20.63 -11.39 16.90
CA ALA A 21 19.62 -11.90 15.97
C ALA A 21 18.33 -11.05 16.00
N ALA A 22 17.86 -10.64 17.18
CA ALA A 22 16.69 -9.78 17.31
C ALA A 22 16.92 -8.38 16.73
N LEU A 23 18.12 -7.81 16.90
CA LEU A 23 18.49 -6.53 16.28
C LEU A 23 18.64 -6.65 14.77
N LEU A 24 19.24 -7.74 14.28
CA LEU A 24 19.34 -8.01 12.85
C LEU A 24 17.96 -8.19 12.23
N LEU A 25 17.07 -8.96 12.87
CA LEU A 25 15.69 -9.14 12.44
C LEU A 25 14.90 -7.84 12.52
N TYR A 26 15.07 -7.04 13.56
CA TYR A 26 14.45 -5.72 13.67
C TYR A 26 14.93 -4.78 12.57
N LEU A 27 16.23 -4.77 12.27
CA LEU A 27 16.79 -3.99 11.17
C LEU A 27 16.30 -4.48 9.82
N LEU A 28 16.24 -5.79 9.60
CA LEU A 28 15.70 -6.39 8.38
C LEU A 28 14.20 -6.12 8.25
N CYS A 29 13.42 -6.21 9.32
CA CYS A 29 12.02 -5.84 9.34
C CYS A 29 11.83 -4.35 9.10
N ARG A 30 12.69 -3.51 9.67
CA ARG A 30 12.66 -2.06 9.47
C ARG A 30 13.01 -1.70 8.03
N ILE A 31 14.07 -2.29 7.49
CA ILE A 31 14.55 -2.10 6.12
C ILE A 31 13.53 -2.67 5.12
N ARG A 32 13.00 -3.88 5.35
CA ARG A 32 11.90 -4.47 4.57
C ARG A 32 10.66 -3.59 4.61
N ASN A 33 10.29 -3.07 5.78
CA ASN A 33 9.18 -2.13 5.89
C ASN A 33 9.45 -0.83 5.10
N ARG A 34 10.71 -0.38 5.01
CA ARG A 34 11.11 0.72 4.11
C ARG A 34 11.10 0.34 2.63
N TYR A 35 11.39 -0.91 2.29
CA TYR A 35 11.28 -1.41 0.92
C TYR A 35 9.82 -1.55 0.50
N THR A 36 8.97 -2.14 1.33
CA THR A 36 7.53 -2.24 1.07
C THR A 36 6.80 -0.90 1.15
N ALA A 37 7.31 0.06 1.93
CA ALA A 37 6.81 1.43 1.96
C ALA A 37 7.52 2.38 0.96
N GLY A 38 8.44 1.88 0.13
CA GLY A 38 9.31 2.69 -0.71
C GLY A 38 9.56 2.15 -2.13
N THR A 39 8.74 1.23 -2.65
CA THR A 39 8.80 0.78 -4.05
C THR A 39 8.23 1.82 -5.03
N GLY A 40 8.78 3.03 -4.96
CA GLY A 40 8.68 4.10 -5.94
C GLY A 40 9.99 4.35 -6.70
N ARG A 41 10.98 3.44 -6.66
CA ARG A 41 12.25 3.61 -7.39
C ARG A 41 12.62 2.37 -8.18
N GLY A 42 12.44 2.45 -9.50
CA GLY A 42 12.98 1.45 -10.41
C GLY A 42 14.51 1.38 -10.30
N ARG A 43 15.03 0.17 -10.16
CA ARG A 43 16.27 -0.35 -10.79
C ARG A 43 16.48 -1.81 -10.37
N ASP A 44 16.28 -2.71 -11.32
CA ASP A 44 16.93 -4.02 -11.49
C ASP A 44 16.98 -4.98 -10.27
N ASP A 45 15.87 -5.64 -9.95
CA ASP A 45 15.89 -6.93 -9.24
C ASP A 45 15.47 -8.05 -10.22
N PRO A 46 16.24 -9.15 -10.36
CA PRO A 46 16.02 -10.19 -11.35
C PRO A 46 15.07 -11.30 -10.90
N GLU A 47 14.14 -11.02 -9.98
CA GLU A 47 13.09 -11.97 -9.60
C GLU A 47 11.73 -11.43 -10.00
N VAL A 48 11.22 -11.97 -11.11
CA VAL A 48 9.94 -11.69 -11.73
C VAL A 48 8.81 -12.16 -10.82
N ASN A 49 8.52 -11.40 -9.76
CA ASN A 49 7.19 -11.37 -9.18
C ASN A 49 6.42 -10.30 -9.96
N LEU A 50 5.38 -10.72 -10.69
CA LEU A 50 4.58 -9.94 -11.65
C LEU A 50 3.73 -8.86 -10.96
N ASN A 51 4.33 -8.08 -10.06
CA ASN A 51 3.63 -7.19 -9.17
C ASN A 51 3.86 -5.73 -9.57
N ILE A 52 3.38 -5.41 -10.78
CA ILE A 52 3.64 -4.17 -11.50
C ILE A 52 3.10 -2.93 -10.74
N GLY A 53 2.06 -3.11 -9.92
CA GLY A 53 1.37 -2.02 -9.23
C GLY A 53 1.76 -1.78 -7.77
N THR A 54 2.46 -2.72 -7.12
CA THR A 54 2.65 -2.64 -5.66
C THR A 54 3.58 -1.48 -5.27
N GLY A 55 3.02 -0.55 -4.48
CA GLY A 55 3.71 0.67 -4.04
C GLY A 55 3.63 1.84 -5.01
N ARG A 56 2.89 1.72 -6.12
CA ARG A 56 2.68 2.83 -7.07
C ARG A 56 1.28 3.43 -6.92
N ALA A 57 1.22 4.75 -6.91
CA ALA A 57 -0.02 5.50 -6.91
C ALA A 57 -0.38 5.99 -8.32
N VAL A 58 -1.67 5.97 -8.66
CA VAL A 58 -2.20 6.49 -9.93
C VAL A 58 -3.43 7.34 -9.64
N LEU A 59 -3.49 8.54 -10.22
CA LEU A 59 -4.68 9.39 -10.22
C LEU A 59 -5.41 9.24 -11.55
N ILE A 60 -6.71 8.98 -11.49
CA ILE A 60 -7.60 8.95 -12.65
C ILE A 60 -8.60 10.09 -12.49
N THR A 61 -8.57 11.06 -13.38
CA THR A 61 -9.31 12.32 -13.20
C THR A 61 -10.77 12.29 -13.65
N SER A 62 -11.18 11.26 -14.39
CA SER A 62 -12.49 11.16 -15.06
C SER A 62 -13.15 9.80 -14.82
N CYS A 63 -13.22 9.37 -13.56
CA CYS A 63 -13.82 8.09 -13.18
C CYS A 63 -15.33 8.03 -13.36
N ASP A 64 -16.00 9.16 -13.63
CA ASP A 64 -17.43 9.20 -13.98
C ASP A 64 -17.74 8.55 -15.33
N THR A 65 -16.73 8.39 -16.19
CA THR A 65 -16.88 7.74 -17.50
C THR A 65 -16.77 6.22 -17.38
N ALA A 66 -17.38 5.48 -18.31
CA ALA A 66 -17.27 4.02 -18.35
C ALA A 66 -15.80 3.55 -18.45
N PHE A 67 -14.98 4.26 -19.23
CA PHE A 67 -13.57 3.96 -19.37
C PHE A 67 -12.78 4.23 -18.07
N GLY A 68 -12.97 5.41 -17.46
CA GLY A 68 -12.32 5.76 -16.20
C GLY A 68 -12.64 4.77 -15.09
N LEU A 69 -13.91 4.38 -14.96
CA LEU A 69 -14.37 3.35 -14.02
C LEU A 69 -13.66 2.00 -14.25
N GLN A 70 -13.62 1.53 -15.49
CA GLN A 70 -12.99 0.25 -15.83
C GLN A 70 -11.48 0.29 -15.57
N CYS A 71 -10.82 1.39 -15.93
CA CYS A 71 -9.41 1.61 -15.62
C CYS A 71 -9.14 1.60 -14.13
N ALA A 72 -9.97 2.27 -13.32
CA ALA A 72 -9.82 2.31 -11.88
C ALA A 72 -9.91 0.92 -11.24
N LEU A 73 -10.91 0.13 -11.64
CA LEU A 73 -11.09 -1.25 -11.17
C LEU A 73 -9.95 -2.15 -11.62
N HIS A 74 -9.54 -2.04 -12.88
CA HIS A 74 -8.46 -2.85 -13.45
C HIS A 74 -7.11 -2.57 -12.77
N LEU A 75 -6.72 -1.30 -12.64
CA LEU A 75 -5.46 -0.92 -11.99
C LEU A 75 -5.47 -1.27 -10.50
N SER A 76 -6.61 -1.11 -9.84
CA SER A 76 -6.75 -1.55 -8.45
C SER A 76 -6.61 -3.07 -8.31
N ASN A 77 -7.12 -3.87 -9.24
CA ASN A 77 -6.92 -5.32 -9.25
C ASN A 77 -5.45 -5.72 -9.55
N LEU A 78 -4.70 -4.87 -10.24
CA LEU A 78 -3.27 -5.06 -10.52
C LEU A 78 -2.34 -4.65 -9.37
N GLY A 79 -2.88 -4.20 -8.24
CA GLY A 79 -2.08 -3.84 -7.06
C GLY A 79 -1.74 -2.36 -6.93
N PHE A 80 -2.20 -1.49 -7.84
CA PHE A 80 -1.95 -0.05 -7.74
C PHE A 80 -2.81 0.60 -6.64
N ARG A 81 -2.27 1.66 -6.02
CA ARG A 81 -3.06 2.60 -5.23
C ARG A 81 -3.75 3.58 -6.19
N VAL A 82 -5.04 3.39 -6.40
CA VAL A 82 -5.82 4.18 -7.35
C VAL A 82 -6.59 5.27 -6.61
N PHE A 83 -6.33 6.50 -7.00
CA PHE A 83 -7.09 7.70 -6.65
C PHE A 83 -8.10 7.98 -7.77
N ALA A 84 -9.37 7.72 -7.50
CA ALA A 84 -10.47 7.87 -8.43
C ALA A 84 -11.14 9.25 -8.28
N GLY A 85 -10.81 10.16 -9.19
CA GLY A 85 -11.41 11.49 -9.31
C GLY A 85 -12.81 11.42 -9.90
N LEU A 86 -13.79 11.87 -9.12
CA LEU A 86 -15.20 11.95 -9.47
C LEU A 86 -15.66 13.40 -9.32
N LYS A 87 -16.44 13.90 -10.28
CA LYS A 87 -16.95 15.28 -10.22
C LYS A 87 -17.99 15.45 -9.11
N ASP A 88 -18.84 14.44 -8.92
CA ASP A 88 -19.85 14.38 -7.86
C ASP A 88 -19.63 13.13 -7.00
N ASP A 89 -18.88 13.28 -5.91
CA ASP A 89 -18.68 12.23 -4.90
C ASP A 89 -19.75 12.28 -3.80
N THR A 90 -21.03 12.42 -4.17
CA THR A 90 -22.16 12.35 -3.22
C THR A 90 -22.83 10.98 -3.27
N GLU A 91 -23.66 10.62 -2.26
CA GLU A 91 -24.37 9.33 -2.23
C GLU A 91 -25.29 9.12 -3.45
N ASN A 92 -25.78 10.22 -4.02
CA ASN A 92 -26.59 10.24 -5.24
C ASN A 92 -25.77 10.58 -6.51
N GLY A 93 -24.45 10.46 -6.43
CA GLY A 93 -23.53 10.75 -7.54
C GLY A 93 -23.69 9.80 -8.73
N SER A 94 -22.73 9.87 -9.67
CA SER A 94 -22.78 9.08 -10.90
C SER A 94 -22.86 7.56 -10.63
N VAL A 95 -23.37 6.80 -11.60
CA VAL A 95 -23.41 5.32 -11.50
C VAL A 95 -22.01 4.76 -11.20
N ALA A 96 -20.96 5.37 -11.75
CA ALA A 96 -19.59 4.99 -11.47
C ALA A 96 -19.18 5.21 -10.02
N ALA A 97 -19.56 6.35 -9.42
CA ALA A 97 -19.30 6.63 -8.00
C ALA A 97 -19.92 5.55 -7.08
N ARG A 98 -21.16 5.15 -7.37
CA ARG A 98 -21.85 4.09 -6.62
C ARG A 98 -21.15 2.74 -6.73
N ILE A 99 -20.68 2.38 -7.92
CA ILE A 99 -19.94 1.12 -8.15
C ILE A 99 -18.60 1.15 -7.41
N LEU A 100 -17.86 2.25 -7.48
CA LEU A 100 -16.57 2.38 -6.80
C LEU A 100 -16.72 2.29 -5.28
N ARG A 101 -17.76 2.93 -4.72
CA ARG A 101 -18.07 2.85 -3.28
C ARG A 101 -18.49 1.46 -2.85
N ALA A 102 -19.33 0.77 -3.64
CA ALA A 102 -19.70 -0.61 -3.37
C ALA A 102 -18.45 -1.51 -3.35
N LYS A 103 -17.51 -1.29 -4.28
CA LYS A 103 -16.23 -2.02 -4.33
C LYS A 103 -15.28 -1.67 -3.20
N LEU A 104 -15.24 -0.41 -2.77
CA LEU A 104 -14.48 0.01 -1.59
C LEU A 104 -15.01 -0.72 -0.34
N LYS A 105 -16.32 -0.66 -0.12
CA LYS A 105 -16.98 -1.31 1.02
C LYS A 105 -16.80 -2.82 1.02
N GLU A 106 -16.92 -3.47 -0.14
CA GLU A 106 -16.64 -4.91 -0.29
C GLU A 106 -15.22 -5.27 0.19
N ARG A 107 -14.24 -4.42 -0.14
CA ARG A 107 -12.84 -4.64 0.27
C ARG A 107 -12.57 -4.29 1.72
N GLU A 108 -13.21 -3.27 2.26
CA GLU A 108 -13.14 -2.96 3.70
C GLU A 108 -13.69 -4.13 4.53
N MET A 109 -14.81 -4.72 4.10
CA MET A 109 -15.40 -5.89 4.75
C MET A 109 -14.50 -7.13 4.63
N LEU A 110 -13.81 -7.33 3.51
CA LEU A 110 -12.87 -8.44 3.34
C LEU A 110 -11.57 -8.25 4.15
N ASN A 111 -11.07 -7.02 4.25
CA ASN A 111 -9.81 -6.72 4.95
C ASN A 111 -9.95 -6.66 6.48
N GLY A 112 -11.17 -6.58 7.01
CA GLY A 112 -11.43 -6.52 8.45
C GLY A 112 -11.04 -7.76 9.26
N ASP A 113 -10.85 -8.93 8.61
CA ASP A 113 -10.64 -10.21 9.29
C ASP A 113 -9.23 -10.81 9.11
N THR A 114 -8.29 -10.18 8.39
CA THR A 114 -6.94 -10.75 8.21
C THR A 114 -5.88 -9.68 7.96
N ALA A 115 -5.64 -8.84 8.97
CA ALA A 115 -4.36 -8.14 9.03
C ALA A 115 -3.27 -9.19 9.33
N THR A 116 -2.29 -9.25 8.44
CA THR A 116 -1.03 -9.99 8.55
C THR A 116 -1.09 -11.48 8.12
N GLU A 117 -0.36 -11.77 7.03
CA GLU A 117 0.36 -13.03 6.72
C GLU A 117 -0.16 -13.99 5.63
N THR A 118 -1.45 -14.04 5.25
CA THR A 118 -1.89 -15.10 4.31
C THR A 118 -1.91 -14.73 2.82
N THR A 119 -1.82 -13.45 2.45
CA THR A 119 -1.84 -13.01 1.03
C THR A 119 -0.49 -13.15 0.31
N ALA A 120 0.56 -13.60 1.00
CA ALA A 120 1.85 -13.91 0.36
C ALA A 120 1.86 -15.28 -0.34
N ALA A 121 0.90 -16.17 -0.05
CA ALA A 121 0.86 -17.53 -0.59
C ALA A 121 0.01 -17.65 -1.88
N SER A 122 -0.85 -16.67 -2.17
CA SER A 122 -1.59 -16.57 -3.43
C SER A 122 -1.27 -15.20 -4.00
N GLY A 123 -0.42 -15.15 -5.03
CA GLY A 123 0.23 -13.93 -5.57
C GLY A 123 -0.68 -12.87 -6.19
N VAL A 124 -1.89 -12.66 -5.65
CA VAL A 124 -2.84 -11.63 -6.04
C VAL A 124 -2.79 -10.51 -5.00
N THR A 125 -1.95 -9.51 -5.25
CA THR A 125 -1.96 -8.26 -4.47
C THR A 125 -3.07 -7.36 -4.98
N VAL A 126 -4.13 -7.21 -4.18
CA VAL A 126 -5.21 -6.25 -4.46
C VAL A 126 -4.76 -4.87 -3.98
N GLY A 127 -4.79 -3.90 -4.89
CA GLY A 127 -4.40 -2.52 -4.63
C GLY A 127 -5.49 -1.71 -3.92
N THR A 128 -5.10 -0.60 -3.31
CA THR A 128 -6.03 0.31 -2.63
C THR A 128 -6.83 1.11 -3.67
N LEU A 129 -8.11 1.33 -3.42
CA LEU A 129 -8.96 2.22 -4.20
C LEU A 129 -9.44 3.34 -3.27
N ILE A 130 -9.36 4.60 -3.70
CA ILE A 130 -9.79 5.76 -2.91
C ILE A 130 -10.57 6.67 -3.85
N THR A 131 -11.80 7.02 -3.49
CA THR A 131 -12.58 8.03 -4.23
C THR A 131 -12.24 9.43 -3.73
N LEU A 132 -12.19 10.40 -4.63
CA LEU A 132 -11.98 11.80 -4.27
C LEU A 132 -12.82 12.73 -5.15
N PRO A 133 -13.37 13.82 -4.59
CA PRO A 133 -13.99 14.86 -5.39
C PRO A 133 -12.91 15.55 -6.23
N LEU A 134 -13.08 15.56 -7.54
CA LEU A 134 -12.15 16.21 -8.46
C LEU A 134 -12.89 16.81 -9.65
N ASP A 135 -12.63 18.10 -9.89
CA ASP A 135 -12.99 18.77 -11.12
C ASP A 135 -11.75 19.49 -11.67
N VAL A 136 -11.22 19.01 -12.79
CA VAL A 136 -10.01 19.55 -13.43
C VAL A 136 -10.20 21.00 -13.92
N THR A 137 -11.45 21.46 -14.01
CA THR A 137 -11.77 22.84 -14.40
C THR A 137 -11.81 23.82 -13.23
N ARG A 138 -11.74 23.31 -11.99
CA ARG A 138 -11.88 24.09 -10.76
C ARG A 138 -10.63 23.99 -9.89
N GLU A 139 -9.92 25.11 -9.77
CA GLU A 139 -8.66 25.17 -9.02
C GLU A 139 -8.83 24.89 -7.52
N ASP A 140 -9.96 25.29 -6.94
CA ASP A 140 -10.27 25.06 -5.53
C ASP A 140 -10.38 23.56 -5.20
N LEU A 141 -11.10 22.80 -6.04
CA LEU A 141 -11.24 21.36 -5.89
C LEU A 141 -9.95 20.62 -6.22
N LEU A 142 -9.15 21.13 -7.16
CA LEU A 142 -7.85 20.56 -7.47
C LEU A 142 -6.89 20.66 -6.26
N HIS A 143 -6.88 21.81 -5.59
CA HIS A 143 -6.05 22.02 -4.40
C HIS A 143 -6.49 21.11 -3.24
N GLU A 144 -7.79 20.97 -3.02
CA GLU A 144 -8.36 20.06 -2.04
C GLU A 144 -7.98 18.60 -2.34
N ALA A 145 -8.10 18.18 -3.60
CA ALA A 145 -7.71 16.85 -4.05
C ALA A 145 -6.22 16.56 -3.78
N VAL A 146 -5.32 17.53 -4.01
CA VAL A 146 -3.89 17.37 -3.70
C VAL A 146 -3.67 17.15 -2.20
N VAL A 147 -4.37 17.90 -1.34
CA VAL A 147 -4.29 17.72 0.11
C VAL A 147 -4.78 16.33 0.53
N LEU A 148 -5.90 15.88 -0.03
CA LEU A 148 -6.45 14.54 0.23
C LEU A 148 -5.51 13.43 -0.24
N ILE A 149 -4.93 13.56 -1.43
CA ILE A 149 -3.98 12.58 -1.97
C ILE A 149 -2.75 12.48 -1.05
N ARG A 150 -2.21 13.62 -0.59
CA ARG A 150 -1.07 13.66 0.35
C ARG A 150 -1.35 12.95 1.67
N GLN A 151 -2.57 13.06 2.20
CA GLN A 151 -2.96 12.34 3.43
C GLN A 151 -2.96 10.82 3.26
N HIS A 152 -3.17 10.33 2.05
CA HIS A 152 -3.25 8.91 1.72
C HIS A 152 -1.95 8.35 1.12
N LEU A 153 -0.93 9.20 0.91
CA LEU A 153 0.40 8.80 0.46
C LEU A 153 1.31 8.51 1.68
N PRO A 154 2.30 7.62 1.53
CA PRO A 154 3.27 7.37 2.59
C PRO A 154 4.11 8.63 2.84
N ALA A 155 4.50 8.85 4.09
CA ALA A 155 5.25 10.05 4.50
C ALA A 155 6.56 10.21 3.70
N GLY A 156 6.70 11.33 2.99
CA GLY A 156 7.87 11.65 2.17
C GLY A 156 7.72 11.40 0.67
N GLU A 157 6.56 10.89 0.22
CA GLU A 157 6.22 10.79 -1.21
C GLU A 157 5.17 11.84 -1.57
N ASP A 158 5.60 13.02 -2.05
CA ASP A 158 4.69 14.09 -2.49
C ASP A 158 4.24 13.98 -3.96
N GLY A 159 4.53 12.84 -4.61
CA GLY A 159 4.39 12.69 -6.06
C GLY A 159 5.49 13.49 -6.78
N LYS A 160 6.49 12.80 -7.33
CA LYS A 160 7.53 13.43 -8.14
C LYS A 160 7.11 13.49 -9.60
#